data_AF-E8JN92-F1
#
_entry.id   AF-E8JN92-F1
#
_cell.length_a   1.000
_cell.length_b   1.000
_cell.length_c   1.000
_cell.angle_alpha   90.00
_cell.angle_beta   90.00
_cell.angle_gamma   90.00
#
_symmetry.space_group_name_H-M   'P 1'
#
loop_
_entity.id
_entity.type
_entity.pdbx_description
1 polymer ?
#
loop_
_entity_poly.entity_id
_entity_poly.type
_entity_poly.pdbx_seq_one_letter_code
_entity_poly.pdbx_strand_id
1 'polypeptide(L)'
;MQPYQVRFGIGLGKILTDINPELSIGADGPAYWHARKAINYIHQKNDYGNTQIAVYSDNEEKISIINTLIASSEAIKSDWRSSQEMVLKELLSMGIYDEHFDQKQLAKRLELSTSALSKRLKSSNIKIYLCARNTALQALKHI
;
A
#
# COMPACT_ATOMS: atom_id res chain seq x y z
N MET A 1 18.25 -15.02 2.78
CA MET A 1 17.02 -14.89 1.96
C MET A 1 16.66 -13.42 1.90
N GLN A 2 16.68 -12.82 0.71
CA GLN A 2 16.01 -11.53 0.52
C GLN A 2 14.50 -11.74 0.70
N PRO A 3 13.72 -10.77 1.22
CA PRO A 3 12.28 -10.96 1.34
C PRO A 3 11.70 -11.29 -0.04
N TYR A 4 10.79 -12.26 -0.09
CA TYR A 4 10.10 -12.61 -1.33
C TYR A 4 9.31 -11.40 -1.82
N GLN A 5 9.48 -11.04 -3.10
CA GLN A 5 8.64 -10.02 -3.73
C GLN A 5 7.25 -10.62 -3.99
N VAL A 6 6.27 -10.21 -3.19
CA VAL A 6 4.88 -10.64 -3.32
C VAL A 6 4.11 -9.58 -4.10
N ARG A 7 3.32 -10.02 -5.08
CA ARG A 7 2.40 -9.14 -5.82
C ARG A 7 0.98 -9.37 -5.32
N PHE A 8 0.20 -8.30 -5.24
CA PHE A 8 -1.18 -8.31 -4.82
C PHE A 8 -2.06 -7.71 -5.92
N GLY A 9 -3.07 -8.45 -6.34
CA GLY A 9 -4.16 -7.88 -7.15
C GLY A 9 -5.43 -7.88 -6.33
N ILE A 10 -6.03 -6.70 -6.22
CA ILE A 10 -7.24 -6.46 -5.44
C ILE A 10 -8.38 -6.24 -6.42
N GLY A 11 -9.48 -6.98 -6.24
CA GLY A 11 -10.68 -6.84 -7.05
C GLY A 11 -11.87 -6.42 -6.20
N LEU A 12 -12.62 -5.41 -6.65
CA LEU A 12 -13.88 -5.01 -6.04
C LEU A 12 -15.03 -5.41 -6.96
N GLY A 13 -16.09 -5.94 -6.37
CA GLY A 13 -17.28 -6.38 -7.10
C GLY A 13 -18.12 -7.35 -6.28
N LYS A 14 -19.18 -7.85 -6.89
CA LYS A 14 -20.01 -8.89 -6.27
C LYS A 14 -19.29 -10.24 -6.33
N ILE A 15 -19.54 -11.07 -5.32
CA ILE A 15 -19.32 -12.51 -5.39
C ILE A 15 -20.69 -13.13 -5.70
N LEU A 16 -20.75 -14.00 -6.69
CA LEU A 16 -21.98 -14.62 -7.20
C LEU A 16 -22.24 -16.00 -6.61
N THR A 17 -21.25 -16.55 -5.91
CA THR A 17 -21.29 -17.84 -5.21
C THR A 17 -21.23 -17.65 -3.71
N ASP A 18 -21.49 -18.71 -2.94
CA ASP A 18 -21.26 -18.69 -1.50
C ASP A 18 -19.76 -18.49 -1.18
N ILE A 19 -19.47 -17.73 -0.12
CA ILE A 19 -18.10 -17.48 0.33
C ILE A 19 -17.69 -18.59 1.30
N ASN A 20 -16.69 -19.37 0.93
CA ASN A 20 -16.03 -20.31 1.83
C ASN A 20 -14.69 -19.71 2.30
N PRO A 21 -14.52 -19.39 3.60
CA PRO A 21 -13.29 -18.77 4.10
C PRO A 21 -12.06 -19.70 4.07
N GLU A 22 -12.26 -21.02 4.02
CA GLU A 22 -11.18 -22.01 3.99
C GLU A 22 -10.77 -22.41 2.55
N LEU A 23 -11.65 -22.19 1.56
CA LEU A 23 -11.47 -22.64 0.18
C LEU A 23 -11.91 -21.58 -0.82
N SER A 24 -10.98 -21.13 -1.66
CA SER A 24 -11.25 -20.18 -2.74
C SER A 24 -11.69 -20.84 -4.06
N ILE A 25 -11.52 -22.16 -4.19
CA ILE A 25 -11.91 -22.91 -5.39
C ILE A 25 -13.43 -22.92 -5.51
N GLY A 26 -13.92 -22.54 -6.69
CA GLY A 26 -15.36 -22.44 -6.97
C GLY A 26 -15.98 -21.10 -6.59
N ALA A 27 -15.23 -20.19 -5.94
CA ALA A 27 -15.68 -18.82 -5.75
C ALA A 27 -15.66 -18.08 -7.09
N ASP A 28 -16.77 -17.42 -7.43
CA ASP A 28 -16.92 -16.75 -8.71
C ASP A 28 -17.63 -15.40 -8.62
N GLY A 29 -17.37 -14.54 -9.59
CA GLY A 29 -17.99 -13.22 -9.73
C GLY A 29 -16.99 -12.08 -9.95
N PRO A 30 -17.51 -10.86 -10.23
CA PRO A 30 -16.70 -9.69 -10.55
C PRO A 30 -15.52 -9.42 -9.60
N ALA A 31 -15.67 -9.63 -8.28
CA ALA A 31 -14.56 -9.45 -7.34
C ALA A 31 -13.34 -10.33 -7.70
N TYR A 32 -13.57 -11.62 -7.99
CA TYR A 32 -12.50 -12.56 -8.37
C TYR A 32 -11.94 -12.26 -9.76
N TRP A 33 -12.81 -11.91 -10.72
CA TRP A 33 -12.38 -11.56 -12.08
C TRP A 33 -11.48 -10.32 -12.09
N HIS A 34 -11.86 -9.29 -11.33
CA HIS A 34 -11.08 -8.08 -11.17
C HIS A 34 -9.76 -8.32 -10.43
N ALA A 35 -9.76 -9.11 -9.36
CA ALA A 35 -8.53 -9.46 -8.66
C ALA A 35 -7.55 -10.17 -9.60
N ARG A 36 -8.05 -11.10 -10.43
CA ARG A 36 -7.24 -11.77 -11.46
C ARG A 36 -6.71 -10.79 -12.51
N LYS A 37 -7.55 -9.87 -13.00
CA LYS A 37 -7.14 -8.80 -13.93
C LYS A 37 -6.05 -7.93 -13.32
N ALA A 38 -6.17 -7.57 -12.03
CA ALA A 38 -5.19 -6.80 -11.28
C ALA A 38 -3.84 -7.52 -11.16
N ILE A 39 -3.84 -8.81 -10.80
CA ILE A 39 -2.61 -9.63 -10.73
C ILE A 39 -1.92 -9.70 -12.10
N ASN A 40 -2.68 -9.96 -13.16
CA ASN A 40 -2.12 -10.05 -14.51
C ASN A 40 -1.54 -8.71 -14.97
N TYR A 41 -2.22 -7.61 -14.66
CA TYR A 41 -1.73 -6.27 -14.95
C TYR A 41 -0.41 -5.98 -14.24
N ILE A 42 -0.35 -6.16 -12.91
CA ILE A 42 0.87 -5.87 -12.13
C ILE A 42 1.99 -6.88 -12.39
N HIS A 43 1.70 -8.02 -13.02
CA HIS A 43 2.76 -8.90 -13.51
C HIS A 43 3.52 -8.28 -14.69
N GLN A 44 2.82 -7.52 -15.54
CA GLN A 44 3.37 -6.92 -16.76
C GLN A 44 3.80 -5.46 -16.58
N LYS A 45 3.07 -4.70 -15.78
CA LYS A 45 3.22 -3.24 -15.59
C LYS A 45 3.41 -2.95 -14.11
N ASN A 46 4.65 -3.11 -13.63
CA ASN A 46 5.04 -2.96 -12.22
C ASN A 46 6.10 -1.89 -11.98
N ASP A 47 6.25 -0.92 -12.88
CA ASP A 47 7.18 0.20 -12.73
C ASP A 47 8.61 -0.27 -12.41
N TYR A 48 9.14 -1.15 -13.26
CA TYR A 48 10.46 -1.78 -13.10
C TYR A 48 10.63 -2.60 -11.81
N GLY A 49 9.52 -3.11 -11.26
CA GLY A 49 9.50 -3.93 -10.04
C GLY A 49 9.11 -3.19 -8.78
N ASN A 50 8.93 -1.87 -8.84
CA ASN A 50 8.61 -1.04 -7.67
C ASN A 50 7.17 -1.25 -7.21
N THR A 51 6.21 -1.28 -8.14
CA THR A 51 4.79 -1.38 -7.78
C THR A 51 4.39 -2.84 -7.68
N GLN A 52 3.88 -3.23 -6.51
CA GLN A 52 3.48 -4.62 -6.22
C GLN A 52 1.97 -4.80 -6.06
N ILE A 53 1.20 -3.71 -6.09
CA ILE A 53 -0.24 -3.72 -5.85
C ILE A 53 -0.96 -3.08 -7.04
N ALA A 54 -2.00 -3.74 -7.54
CA ALA A 54 -2.96 -3.14 -8.44
C ALA A 54 -4.39 -3.41 -7.96
N VAL A 55 -5.30 -2.49 -8.27
CA VAL A 55 -6.73 -2.62 -7.98
C VAL A 55 -7.53 -2.57 -9.27
N TYR A 56 -8.60 -3.35 -9.36
CA TYR A 56 -9.61 -3.26 -10.42
C TYR A 56 -11.03 -3.29 -9.87
N SER A 57 -11.94 -2.60 -10.56
CA SER A 57 -13.40 -2.60 -10.36
C SER A 57 -14.08 -2.14 -11.65
N ASP A 58 -15.42 -2.11 -11.65
CA ASP A 58 -16.21 -1.54 -12.76
C ASP A 58 -16.08 0.00 -12.87
N ASN A 59 -15.61 0.68 -11.82
CA ASN A 59 -15.39 2.13 -11.84
C ASN A 59 -13.96 2.47 -12.29
N GLU A 60 -13.74 2.52 -13.61
CA GLU A 60 -12.41 2.71 -14.18
C GLU A 60 -11.75 4.04 -13.78
N GLU A 61 -12.52 5.12 -13.67
CA GLU A 61 -12.00 6.45 -13.31
C GLU A 61 -11.42 6.45 -11.89
N LYS A 62 -12.18 5.96 -10.90
CA LYS A 62 -11.69 5.86 -9.52
C LYS A 62 -10.50 4.91 -9.41
N ILE A 63 -10.52 3.81 -10.15
CA ILE A 63 -9.42 2.84 -10.17
C ILE A 63 -8.14 3.45 -10.71
N SER A 64 -8.21 4.27 -11.75
CA SER A 64 -7.06 5.00 -12.28
C SER A 64 -6.43 5.87 -11.18
N ILE A 65 -7.25 6.67 -10.48
CA ILE A 65 -6.79 7.52 -9.37
C ILE A 65 -6.13 6.68 -8.26
N ILE A 66 -6.77 5.61 -7.83
CA ILE A 66 -6.26 4.73 -6.76
C ILE A 66 -4.92 4.09 -7.16
N ASN A 67 -4.84 3.53 -8.36
CA ASN A 67 -3.61 2.89 -8.82
C ASN A 67 -2.48 3.90 -9.01
N THR A 68 -2.77 5.13 -9.48
CA THR A 68 -1.78 6.20 -9.56
C THR A 68 -1.27 6.60 -8.17
N LEU A 69 -2.15 6.72 -7.15
CA LEU A 69 -1.74 7.00 -5.77
C LEU A 69 -0.86 5.88 -5.20
N ILE A 70 -1.23 4.61 -5.45
CA ILE A 70 -0.44 3.45 -5.04
C ILE A 70 0.94 3.49 -5.71
N ALA A 71 1.02 3.61 -7.04
CA ALA A 71 2.28 3.65 -7.78
C ALA A 71 3.17 4.82 -7.33
N SER A 72 2.59 6.01 -7.11
CA SER A 72 3.33 7.17 -6.60
C SER A 72 3.92 6.91 -5.21
N SER A 73 3.16 6.26 -4.33
CA SER A 73 3.63 5.89 -3.00
C SER A 73 4.71 4.79 -3.03
N GLU A 74 4.59 3.82 -3.95
CA GLU A 74 5.60 2.78 -4.15
C GLU A 74 6.91 3.36 -4.68
N ALA A 75 6.85 4.35 -5.59
CA ALA A 75 8.02 5.09 -6.05
C ALA A 75 8.71 5.90 -4.93
N ILE A 76 7.95 6.50 -4.01
CA ILE A 76 8.56 7.14 -2.82
C ILE A 76 9.29 6.09 -1.97
N LYS A 77 8.64 4.94 -1.75
CA LYS A 77 9.16 3.87 -0.90
C LYS A 77 10.39 3.17 -1.52
N SER A 78 10.46 3.05 -2.85
CA SER A 78 11.56 2.36 -3.55
C SER A 78 12.93 3.03 -3.32
N ASP A 79 12.94 4.34 -3.06
CA ASP A 79 14.17 5.12 -2.84
C ASP A 79 14.60 5.16 -1.36
N TRP A 80 13.87 4.49 -0.46
CA TRP A 80 14.18 4.52 0.96
C TRP A 80 15.43 3.73 1.29
N ARG A 81 16.28 4.35 2.12
CA ARG A 81 17.36 3.67 2.82
C ARG A 81 16.78 2.87 3.99
N SER A 82 17.51 1.87 4.48
CA SER A 82 17.08 1.06 5.63
C SER A 82 16.72 1.90 6.87
N SER A 83 17.41 3.03 7.08
CA SER A 83 17.10 3.94 8.19
C SER A 83 15.75 4.65 8.04
N GLN A 84 15.30 4.91 6.82
CA GLN A 84 13.99 5.48 6.50
C GLN A 84 12.89 4.42 6.57
N GLU A 85 13.15 3.20 6.06
CA GLU A 85 12.23 2.07 6.24
C GLU A 85 11.95 1.75 7.70
N MET A 86 12.97 1.87 8.57
CA MET A 86 12.83 1.70 10.02
C MET A 86 11.77 2.63 10.62
N VAL A 87 11.58 3.82 10.05
CA VAL A 87 10.52 4.75 10.51
C VAL A 87 9.15 4.13 10.26
N LEU A 88 8.91 3.61 9.06
CA LEU A 88 7.63 2.96 8.75
C LEU A 88 7.44 1.69 9.60
N LYS A 89 8.49 0.87 9.77
CA LYS A 89 8.44 -0.34 10.60
C LYS A 89 8.08 -0.02 12.06
N GLU A 90 8.63 1.04 12.63
CA GLU A 90 8.31 1.45 14.01
C GLU A 90 6.90 2.06 14.11
N LEU A 91 6.45 2.84 13.12
CA LEU A 91 5.06 3.28 13.08
C LEU A 91 4.09 2.08 13.06
N LEU A 92 4.37 1.08 12.22
CA LEU A 92 3.57 -0.13 12.14
C LEU A 92 3.60 -0.96 13.43
N SER A 93 4.76 -1.06 14.11
CA SER A 93 4.87 -1.76 15.40
C SER A 93 4.05 -1.08 16.51
N MET A 94 3.83 0.23 16.38
CA MET A 94 2.95 1.03 17.24
C MET A 94 1.48 0.99 16.81
N GLY A 95 1.13 0.26 15.74
CA GLY A 95 -0.23 0.20 15.19
C GLY A 95 -0.63 1.46 14.41
N ILE A 96 0.34 2.26 13.95
CA ILE A 96 0.12 3.53 13.27
C ILE A 96 0.38 3.39 11.78
N TYR A 97 -0.64 3.67 10.98
CA TYR A 97 -0.52 3.83 9.53
C TYR A 97 -1.22 5.13 9.09
N ASP A 98 -0.78 6.23 9.69
CA ASP A 98 -1.33 7.57 9.48
C ASP A 98 -0.20 8.59 9.45
N GLU A 99 -0.33 9.64 8.64
CA GLU A 99 0.66 10.73 8.54
C GLU A 99 0.68 11.65 9.79
N HIS A 100 -0.33 11.57 10.64
CA HIS A 100 -0.47 12.28 11.91
C HIS A 100 -0.09 11.34 13.08
N PHE A 101 1.13 11.50 13.58
CA PHE A 101 1.65 10.71 14.70
C PHE A 101 2.50 11.55 15.64
N ASP A 102 2.65 11.10 16.89
CA ASP A 102 3.51 11.73 17.87
C ASP A 102 5.00 11.51 17.52
N GLN A 103 5.62 12.55 16.99
CA GLN A 103 7.04 12.54 16.61
C GLN A 103 7.98 12.44 17.83
N LYS A 104 7.58 12.91 19.02
CA LYS A 104 8.41 12.77 20.22
C LYS A 104 8.41 11.32 20.68
N GLN A 105 7.25 10.68 20.66
CA GLN A 105 7.13 9.26 20.98
C GLN A 105 7.94 8.40 19.98
N LEU A 106 7.79 8.67 18.68
CA LEU A 106 8.54 7.97 17.64
C LEU A 106 10.06 8.20 17.76
N ALA A 107 10.49 9.42 18.08
CA ALA A 107 11.90 9.73 18.29
C ALA A 107 12.47 8.93 19.46
N LYS A 108 11.71 8.80 20.57
CA LYS A 108 12.10 7.99 21.73
C LYS A 108 12.22 6.50 21.37
N ARG A 109 11.24 5.95 20.63
CA ARG A 109 11.25 4.54 20.17
C ARG A 109 12.45 4.23 19.27
N LEU A 110 12.81 5.16 18.39
CA LEU A 110 13.93 5.02 17.46
C LEU A 110 15.28 5.45 18.06
N GLU A 111 15.32 5.89 19.32
CA GLU A 111 16.50 6.46 19.99
C GLU A 111 17.15 7.60 19.20
N LEU A 112 16.33 8.48 18.61
CA LEU A 112 16.76 9.63 17.81
C LEU A 112 16.52 10.94 18.55
N SER A 113 17.36 11.94 18.27
CA SER A 113 17.01 13.32 18.57
C SER A 113 15.82 13.76 17.70
N THR A 114 15.06 14.74 18.19
CA THR A 114 13.94 15.33 17.43
C THR A 114 14.39 15.92 16.10
N SER A 115 15.59 16.48 16.03
CA SER A 115 16.19 17.02 14.79
C SER A 115 16.58 15.91 13.81
N ALA A 116 17.16 14.81 14.29
CA ALA A 116 17.51 13.67 13.46
C ALA A 116 16.26 12.99 12.87
N LEU A 117 15.22 12.80 13.69
CA LEU A 117 13.94 12.30 13.21
C LEU A 117 13.33 13.25 12.17
N SER A 118 13.24 14.54 12.45
CA SER A 118 12.65 15.53 11.53
C SER A 118 13.35 15.52 10.16
N LYS A 119 14.69 15.47 10.15
CA LYS A 119 15.47 15.36 8.91
C LYS A 119 15.12 14.08 8.15
N ARG A 120 14.97 12.96 8.84
CA ARG A 120 14.63 11.66 8.25
C ARG A 120 13.20 11.59 7.72
N LEU A 121 12.23 12.17 8.43
CA LEU A 121 10.84 12.30 7.96
C LEU A 121 10.78 13.14 6.68
N LYS A 122 11.51 14.26 6.65
CA LYS A 122 11.58 15.13 5.47
C LYS A 122 12.25 14.43 4.29
N SER A 123 13.40 13.79 4.49
CA SER A 123 14.16 13.18 3.39
C SER A 123 13.54 11.89 2.84
N SER A 124 12.60 11.27 3.57
CA SER A 124 11.88 10.07 3.12
C SER A 124 10.55 10.40 2.44
N ASN A 125 10.02 11.60 2.58
CA ASN A 125 8.65 11.93 2.18
C ASN A 125 7.60 10.98 2.82
N ILE A 126 7.88 10.36 3.97
CA ILE A 126 7.02 9.32 4.56
C ILE A 126 5.60 9.81 4.89
N LYS A 127 5.43 11.10 5.23
CA LYS A 127 4.10 11.67 5.46
C LYS A 127 3.28 11.73 4.17
N ILE A 128 3.91 12.05 3.03
CA ILE A 128 3.25 12.04 1.72
C ILE A 128 2.93 10.61 1.31
N TYR A 129 3.86 9.67 1.55
CA TYR A 129 3.61 8.24 1.37
C TYR A 129 2.35 7.79 2.13
N LEU A 130 2.28 8.04 3.45
CA LEU A 130 1.13 7.65 4.28
C LEU A 130 -0.17 8.33 3.83
N CYS A 131 -0.13 9.63 3.55
CA CYS A 131 -1.29 10.37 3.06
C CYS A 131 -1.81 9.80 1.73
N ALA A 132 -0.93 9.49 0.77
CA ALA A 132 -1.32 8.88 -0.50
C ALA A 132 -1.98 7.50 -0.30
N ARG A 133 -1.42 6.68 0.61
CA ARG A 133 -1.97 5.35 0.95
C ARG A 133 -3.34 5.47 1.62
N ASN A 134 -3.49 6.40 2.55
CA ASN A 134 -4.75 6.68 3.23
C ASN A 134 -5.80 7.24 2.27
N THR A 135 -5.40 8.13 1.36
CA THR A 135 -6.30 8.69 0.34
C THR A 135 -6.77 7.61 -0.63
N ALA A 136 -5.87 6.72 -1.07
CA ALA A 136 -6.23 5.55 -1.88
C ALA A 136 -7.23 4.65 -1.13
N LEU A 137 -7.03 4.40 0.17
CA LEU A 137 -7.96 3.64 1.00
C LEU A 137 -9.33 4.32 1.12
N GLN A 138 -9.38 5.65 1.30
CA GLN A 138 -10.67 6.35 1.35
C GLN A 138 -11.38 6.29 -0.01
N ALA A 139 -10.66 6.49 -1.11
CA ALA A 139 -11.24 6.35 -2.45
C ALA A 139 -11.81 4.95 -2.69
N LEU A 140 -11.12 3.89 -2.21
CA LEU A 140 -11.61 2.51 -2.27
C LEU A 140 -12.93 2.29 -1.53
N LYS A 141 -13.14 2.96 -0.39
CA LYS A 141 -14.39 2.84 0.40
C LYS A 141 -15.61 3.45 -0.29
N HIS A 142 -15.40 4.25 -1.34
CA HIS A 142 -16.45 4.93 -2.09
C HIS A 142 -16.67 4.34 -3.49
N ILE A 143 -16.08 3.19 -3.80
CA ILE A 143 -16.39 2.39 -5.00
C ILE A 143 -17.59 1.51 -4.69
#